data_AF-A0AAQ3T827-F1
#
_entry.id   AF-A0AAQ3T827-F1
#
_cell.length_a   1.000
_cell.length_b   1.000
_cell.length_c   1.000
_cell.angle_alpha   90.00
_cell.angle_beta   90.00
_cell.angle_gamma   90.00
#
_symmetry.space_group_name_H-M   'P 1'
#
loop_
_entity.id
_entity.type
_entity.pdbx_description
1 polymer ?
#
loop_
_entity_poly.entity_id
_entity_poly.type
_entity_poly.pdbx_seq_one_letter_code
_entity_poly.pdbx_strand_id
1 'polypeptide(L)'
;MEFFPDRAHVRLRSCVRGGGYIDAEQDGLRVSMVRQRGLLTTVWKVHRVVRDGDDYVLLYGAAFGRYLASSPGRRRVVQCNYNSEDQDNVLWVPIRAEDGRDEVLIRHGTHRTRYLDVTGDGDDVDESTRWNWEVLPVGPRPEPPLFPPPRAVSSSPPPSPWKLESCGPWRRIVFRRGNGGYQRLRAFSFCGGSVFFLRNVLACLLDEDVDSITLCVKAGSQARLTPLVSDLPYNCLPVHIVVLNHRTAGESLAL
;
A
#
# COMPACT_ATOMS: atom_id res chain seq x y z
N MET A 1 -20.40 9.84 -0.62
CA MET A 1 -19.01 9.41 -0.90
C MET A 1 -18.42 9.91 -2.24
N GLU A 2 -18.87 11.06 -2.77
CA GLU A 2 -18.54 11.49 -4.15
C GLU A 2 -17.03 11.60 -4.44
N PHE A 3 -16.22 12.07 -3.47
CA PHE A 3 -14.76 12.20 -3.60
C PHE A 3 -13.97 10.89 -3.61
N PHE A 4 -14.59 9.79 -3.18
CA PHE A 4 -13.93 8.49 -3.08
C PHE A 4 -14.68 7.44 -3.92
N PRO A 5 -14.67 7.50 -5.25
CA PRO A 5 -15.26 6.44 -6.09
C PRO A 5 -14.61 5.08 -5.80
N ASP A 6 -15.40 4.02 -5.76
CA ASP A 6 -14.84 2.69 -5.50
C ASP A 6 -13.78 2.33 -6.55
N ARG A 7 -12.69 1.70 -6.11
CA ARG A 7 -11.52 1.31 -6.92
C ARG A 7 -10.71 2.47 -7.53
N ALA A 8 -11.10 3.73 -7.32
CA ALA A 8 -10.32 4.87 -7.76
C ALA A 8 -8.98 4.94 -7.04
N HIS A 9 -7.97 5.49 -7.71
CA HIS A 9 -6.72 5.87 -7.08
C HIS A 9 -6.78 7.35 -6.75
N VAL A 10 -6.35 7.70 -5.53
CA VAL A 10 -6.36 9.07 -5.02
C VAL A 10 -5.04 9.40 -4.33
N ARG A 11 -4.74 10.70 -4.22
CA ARG A 11 -3.76 11.24 -3.28
C ARG A 11 -4.50 12.13 -2.29
N LEU A 12 -4.08 12.05 -1.03
CA LEU A 12 -4.60 12.90 0.03
C LEU A 12 -3.54 13.96 0.33
N ARG A 13 -3.88 15.23 0.07
CA ARG A 13 -3.00 16.36 0.34
C ARG A 13 -3.53 17.13 1.54
N SER A 14 -2.67 17.39 2.51
CA SER A 14 -3.01 18.21 3.66
C SER A 14 -3.25 19.66 3.23
N CYS A 15 -4.34 20.25 3.72
CA CYS A 15 -4.70 21.65 3.50
C CYS A 15 -3.92 22.61 4.42
N VAL A 16 -3.13 22.10 5.38
CA VAL A 16 -2.28 22.90 6.26
C VAL A 16 -1.19 23.62 5.46
N ARG A 17 -0.81 24.84 5.91
CA ARG A 17 0.20 25.69 5.27
C ARG A 17 1.52 24.92 5.10
N GLY A 18 1.98 24.78 3.86
CA GLY A 18 3.16 23.98 3.50
C GLY A 18 2.87 22.57 2.97
N GLY A 19 1.58 22.22 2.84
CA GLY A 19 0.95 21.09 2.15
C GLY A 19 1.83 19.92 1.71
N GLY A 20 1.57 18.74 2.27
CA GLY A 20 2.19 17.47 1.89
C GLY A 20 1.14 16.41 1.53
N TYR A 21 1.59 15.32 0.91
CA TYR A 21 0.81 14.14 0.60
C TYR A 21 1.03 13.07 1.65
N ILE A 22 -0.02 12.32 1.99
CA ILE A 22 0.10 11.13 2.83
C ILE A 22 0.96 10.09 2.11
N ASP A 23 2.07 9.72 2.72
CA ASP A 23 3.08 8.81 2.18
C ASP A 23 3.20 7.53 3.01
N ALA A 24 3.15 6.39 2.33
CA ALA A 24 3.49 5.10 2.89
C ALA A 24 5.01 4.99 3.08
N GLU A 25 5.48 5.11 4.33
CA GLU A 25 6.91 5.01 4.62
C GLU A 25 7.47 3.64 4.17
N GLN A 26 8.74 3.64 3.78
CA GLN A 26 9.41 2.45 3.25
C GLN A 26 9.48 1.30 4.26
N ASP A 27 9.36 1.55 5.56
CA ASP A 27 9.27 0.48 6.57
C ASP A 27 7.96 -0.35 6.48
N GLY A 28 6.99 0.12 5.68
CA GLY A 28 5.70 -0.53 5.45
C GLY A 28 4.77 -0.49 6.66
N LEU A 29 5.11 0.25 7.71
CA LEU A 29 4.38 0.31 8.98
C LEU A 29 3.91 1.73 9.28
N ARG A 30 4.74 2.73 9.02
CA ARG A 30 4.43 4.12 9.33
C ARG A 30 3.89 4.86 8.12
N VAL A 31 3.26 5.97 8.42
CA VAL A 31 2.78 6.95 7.45
C VAL A 31 3.39 8.28 7.82
N SER A 32 3.85 9.00 6.80
CA SER A 32 4.44 10.33 6.91
C SER A 32 3.80 11.28 5.91
N MET A 33 4.26 12.54 5.90
CA MET A 33 3.90 13.50 4.87
C MET A 33 5.11 13.85 4.03
N VAL A 34 4.94 13.85 2.71
CA VAL A 34 5.98 14.26 1.76
C VAL A 34 5.47 15.36 0.86
N ARG A 35 6.30 16.35 0.55
CA ARG A 35 5.92 17.45 -0.36
C ARG A 35 6.04 17.07 -1.84
N GLN A 36 6.81 16.03 -2.14
CA GLN A 36 7.07 15.60 -3.50
C GLN A 36 5.78 15.04 -4.15
N ARG A 37 5.46 15.54 -5.34
CA ARG A 37 4.39 15.00 -6.18
C ARG A 37 4.86 13.77 -6.95
N GLY A 38 3.90 12.90 -7.28
CA GLY A 38 4.12 11.81 -8.24
C GLY A 38 4.74 10.53 -7.68
N LEU A 39 5.05 10.46 -6.38
CA LEU A 39 5.51 9.23 -5.74
C LEU A 39 4.39 8.20 -5.69
N LEU A 40 4.71 6.93 -5.96
CA LEU A 40 3.74 5.84 -5.87
C LEU A 40 3.30 5.55 -4.42
N THR A 41 4.22 5.74 -3.47
CA THR A 41 3.95 5.60 -2.02
C THR A 41 2.92 6.60 -1.50
N THR A 42 2.61 7.65 -2.27
CA THR A 42 1.54 8.62 -1.96
C THR A 42 0.17 8.26 -2.55
N VAL A 43 0.07 7.16 -3.31
CA VAL A 43 -1.15 6.76 -4.01
C VAL A 43 -1.90 5.73 -3.18
N TRP A 44 -3.18 6.00 -2.96
CA TRP A 44 -4.09 5.16 -2.19
C TRP A 44 -5.26 4.75 -3.08
N LYS A 45 -5.57 3.45 -3.12
CA LYS A 45 -6.74 2.92 -3.81
C LYS A 45 -7.91 2.82 -2.84
N VAL A 46 -9.06 3.28 -3.33
CA VAL A 46 -10.32 3.30 -2.58
C VAL A 46 -10.97 1.92 -2.63
N HIS A 47 -11.39 1.45 -1.47
CA HIS A 47 -12.20 0.25 -1.31
C HIS A 47 -13.44 0.59 -0.48
N ARG A 48 -14.60 0.68 -1.13
CA ARG A 48 -15.87 0.92 -0.43
C ARG A 48 -16.40 -0.37 0.16
N VAL A 49 -16.91 -0.30 1.38
CA VAL A 49 -17.58 -1.42 2.05
C VAL A 49 -18.81 -0.91 2.79
N VAL A 50 -19.86 -1.74 2.84
CA VAL A 50 -21.03 -1.50 3.68
C VAL A 50 -20.95 -2.45 4.87
N ARG A 51 -21.09 -1.94 6.09
CA ARG A 51 -21.14 -2.76 7.32
C ARG A 51 -22.25 -2.25 8.22
N ASP A 52 -23.11 -3.14 8.69
CA ASP A 52 -24.25 -2.80 9.57
C ASP A 52 -25.16 -1.70 9.01
N GLY A 53 -25.27 -1.62 7.67
CA GLY A 53 -26.05 -0.59 6.97
C GLY A 53 -25.33 0.75 6.80
N ASP A 54 -24.13 0.91 7.38
CA ASP A 54 -23.29 2.09 7.24
C ASP A 54 -22.27 1.93 6.10
N ASP A 55 -21.98 3.07 5.48
CA ASP A 55 -21.14 3.23 4.31
C ASP A 55 -19.72 3.65 4.72
N TYR A 56 -18.71 2.81 4.45
CA TYR A 56 -17.31 3.06 4.81
C TYR A 56 -16.36 3.04 3.62
N VAL A 57 -15.25 3.76 3.77
CA VAL A 57 -14.12 3.74 2.85
C VAL A 57 -12.90 3.15 3.57
N LEU A 58 -12.24 2.21 2.89
CA LEU A 58 -10.91 1.73 3.22
C LEU A 58 -9.94 2.28 2.17
N LEU A 59 -8.75 2.66 2.61
CA LEU A 59 -7.70 3.19 1.74
C LEU A 59 -6.48 2.28 1.82
N TYR A 60 -6.07 1.68 0.70
CA TYR A 60 -4.89 0.82 0.66
C TYR A 60 -3.84 1.33 -0.32
N GLY A 61 -2.58 1.30 0.09
CA GLY A 61 -1.47 1.89 -0.65
C GLY A 61 -1.17 1.11 -1.93
N ALA A 62 -0.95 1.82 -3.03
CA ALA A 62 -0.57 1.21 -4.30
C ALA A 62 0.85 0.61 -4.28
N ALA A 63 1.73 1.08 -3.39
CA ALA A 63 3.10 0.58 -3.25
C ALA A 63 3.18 -0.78 -2.53
N PHE A 64 2.49 -0.90 -1.39
CA PHE A 64 2.66 -2.05 -0.48
C PHE A 64 1.37 -2.85 -0.24
N GLY A 65 0.24 -2.41 -0.79
CA GLY A 65 -1.07 -3.05 -0.63
C GLY A 65 -1.65 -3.00 0.78
N ARG A 66 -1.00 -2.28 1.71
CA ARG A 66 -1.42 -2.14 3.11
C ARG A 66 -2.45 -1.04 3.28
N TYR A 67 -3.29 -1.18 4.30
CA TYR A 67 -4.39 -0.26 4.58
C TYR A 67 -3.98 0.85 5.53
N LEU A 68 -4.47 2.06 5.31
CA LEU A 68 -4.44 3.14 6.29
C LEU A 68 -5.32 2.76 7.47
N ALA A 69 -4.74 2.75 8.66
CA ALA A 69 -5.42 2.42 9.88
C ALA A 69 -5.10 3.39 11.00
N SER A 70 -6.06 3.57 11.90
CA SER A 70 -5.81 4.22 13.18
C SER A 70 -4.98 3.31 14.07
N SER A 71 -3.92 3.87 14.66
CA SER A 71 -3.08 3.15 15.61
C SER A 71 -3.84 2.94 16.93
N PRO A 72 -3.77 1.74 17.54
CA PRO A 72 -4.30 1.52 18.89
C PRO A 72 -3.61 2.45 19.90
N GLY A 73 -4.40 3.17 20.70
CA GLY A 73 -3.90 4.01 21.79
C GLY A 73 -3.21 5.32 21.39
N ARG A 74 -3.08 5.64 20.10
CA ARG A 74 -2.54 6.93 19.61
C ARG A 74 -3.44 7.53 18.53
N ARG A 75 -3.54 8.86 18.48
CA ARG A 75 -4.23 9.57 17.38
C ARG A 75 -3.36 9.65 16.12
N ARG A 76 -2.70 8.55 15.73
CA ARG A 76 -1.82 8.52 14.56
C ARG A 76 -2.27 7.44 13.57
N VAL A 77 -2.11 7.74 12.29
CA VAL A 77 -2.34 6.80 11.20
C VAL A 77 -1.10 5.95 10.90
N VAL A 78 -1.32 4.67 10.65
CA VAL A 78 -0.30 3.65 10.35
C VAL A 78 -0.73 2.80 9.15
N GLN A 79 0.21 2.00 8.63
CA GLN A 79 -0.06 0.98 7.63
C GLN A 79 -0.29 -0.37 8.32
N CYS A 80 -1.37 -1.07 7.97
CA CYS A 80 -1.67 -2.39 8.54
C CYS A 80 -2.16 -3.40 7.49
N ASN A 81 -2.22 -4.66 7.91
CA ASN A 81 -2.89 -5.71 7.15
C ASN A 81 -4.39 -5.68 7.45
N TYR A 82 -5.22 -6.07 6.48
CA TYR A 82 -6.67 -6.22 6.64
C TYR A 82 -7.04 -7.71 6.71
N ASN A 83 -7.25 -8.21 7.93
CA ASN A 83 -7.34 -9.65 8.22
C ASN A 83 -8.77 -10.13 8.54
N SER A 84 -9.60 -9.29 9.15
CA SER A 84 -10.98 -9.65 9.51
C SER A 84 -11.96 -8.61 9.02
N GLU A 85 -13.18 -9.02 8.70
CA GLU A 85 -14.29 -8.11 8.42
C GLU A 85 -14.71 -7.33 9.67
N ASP A 86 -14.36 -7.81 10.88
CA ASP A 86 -14.61 -7.06 12.13
C ASP A 86 -13.55 -6.01 12.41
N GLN A 87 -12.48 -5.96 11.60
CA GLN A 87 -11.38 -5.02 11.80
C GLN A 87 -11.89 -3.61 11.48
N ASP A 88 -12.02 -2.79 12.51
CA ASP A 88 -12.66 -1.47 12.46
C ASP A 88 -11.65 -0.31 12.33
N ASN A 89 -10.40 -0.54 12.73
CA ASN A 89 -9.34 0.47 12.70
C ASN A 89 -8.95 0.94 11.28
N VAL A 90 -9.40 0.25 10.24
CA VAL A 90 -9.23 0.61 8.81
C VAL A 90 -10.44 1.33 8.22
N LEU A 91 -11.52 1.48 8.98
CA LEU A 91 -12.76 2.08 8.51
C LEU A 91 -12.70 3.60 8.62
N TRP A 92 -12.99 4.25 7.49
CA TRP A 92 -13.03 5.70 7.40
C TRP A 92 -14.36 6.19 6.83
N VAL A 93 -14.82 7.33 7.31
CA VAL A 93 -16.03 8.03 6.85
C VAL A 93 -15.60 9.42 6.37
N PRO A 94 -15.64 9.68 5.04
CA PRO A 94 -15.35 11.00 4.51
C PRO A 94 -16.54 11.94 4.75
N ILE A 95 -16.26 13.13 5.29
CA ILE A 95 -17.23 14.17 5.65
C ILE A 95 -16.82 15.45 4.93
N ARG A 96 -17.77 16.10 4.25
CA ARG A 96 -17.52 17.41 3.62
C ARG A 96 -17.28 18.46 4.70
N ALA A 97 -16.26 19.28 4.52
CA ALA A 97 -16.12 20.50 5.33
C ALA A 97 -17.32 21.43 5.09
N GLU A 98 -17.82 22.07 6.15
CA GLU A 98 -19.01 22.93 6.09
C GLU A 98 -18.73 24.29 5.43
N ASP A 99 -17.47 24.65 5.22
CA ASP A 99 -17.02 25.95 4.74
C ASP A 99 -17.09 26.14 3.21
N GLY A 100 -17.68 25.17 2.49
CA GLY A 100 -17.89 25.25 1.04
C GLY A 100 -16.63 25.07 0.20
N ARG A 101 -15.50 24.69 0.82
CA ARG A 101 -14.30 24.27 0.09
C ARG A 101 -14.41 22.79 -0.27
N ASP A 102 -13.74 22.35 -1.34
CA ASP A 102 -13.59 20.92 -1.70
C ASP A 102 -12.66 20.16 -0.73
N GLU A 103 -12.70 20.53 0.56
CA GLU A 103 -11.93 19.93 1.64
C GLU A 103 -12.76 18.83 2.31
N VAL A 104 -12.09 17.73 2.66
CA VAL A 104 -12.73 16.56 3.25
C VAL A 104 -12.07 16.22 4.57
N LEU A 105 -12.89 16.09 5.61
CA LEU A 105 -12.52 15.48 6.87
C LEU A 105 -12.68 13.97 6.75
N ILE A 106 -11.67 13.20 7.15
CA ILE A 106 -11.74 11.73 7.10
C ILE A 106 -11.81 11.22 8.54
N ARG A 107 -13.00 10.84 8.99
CA ARG A 107 -13.27 10.41 10.36
C ARG A 107 -13.14 8.89 10.49
N HIS A 108 -12.69 8.41 11.64
CA HIS A 108 -12.75 6.99 11.95
C HIS A 108 -14.21 6.50 12.00
N GLY A 109 -14.48 5.28 11.52
CA GLY A 109 -15.82 4.69 11.49
C GLY A 109 -16.46 4.57 12.87
N THR A 110 -15.84 3.82 13.77
CA THR A 110 -16.33 3.59 15.14
C THR A 110 -16.08 4.77 16.09
N HIS A 111 -14.87 5.32 16.09
CA HIS A 111 -14.45 6.36 17.02
C HIS A 111 -14.67 7.76 16.46
N ARG A 112 -15.87 8.33 16.66
CA ARG A 112 -16.28 9.62 16.09
C ARG A 112 -15.42 10.84 16.46
N THR A 113 -14.57 10.74 17.48
CA THR A 113 -13.64 11.80 17.89
C THR A 113 -12.25 11.66 17.27
N ARG A 114 -12.02 10.64 16.45
CA ARG A 114 -10.74 10.40 15.78
C ARG A 114 -10.87 10.70 14.28
N TYR A 115 -9.91 11.47 13.79
CA TYR A 115 -9.76 11.81 12.38
C TYR A 115 -8.45 11.24 11.85
N LEU A 116 -8.34 11.17 10.52
CA LEU A 116 -7.12 10.80 9.82
C LEU A 116 -6.06 11.87 10.08
N ASP A 117 -5.15 11.58 11.02
CA ASP A 117 -4.08 12.47 11.43
C ASP A 117 -2.70 11.80 11.24
N VAL A 118 -1.85 12.51 10.49
CA VAL A 118 -0.49 12.09 10.14
C VAL A 118 0.55 13.01 10.79
N THR A 119 0.17 14.21 11.23
CA THR A 119 1.05 15.11 11.98
C THR A 119 1.21 14.59 13.41
N GLY A 120 2.45 14.56 13.91
CA GLY A 120 2.73 14.10 15.27
C GLY A 120 2.23 15.09 16.34
N ASP A 121 2.17 14.65 17.59
CA ASP A 121 1.52 15.31 18.75
C ASP A 121 2.13 16.67 19.20
N GLY A 122 2.71 17.48 18.31
CA GLY A 122 3.48 18.67 18.70
C GLY A 122 3.55 19.83 17.72
N ASP A 123 2.68 19.87 16.69
CA ASP A 123 2.55 21.07 15.85
C ASP A 123 1.40 21.95 16.36
N ASP A 124 1.69 23.20 16.74
CA ASP A 124 0.77 24.31 17.10
C ASP A 124 -0.09 24.76 15.89
N VAL A 125 -0.62 23.81 15.14
CA VAL A 125 -1.55 24.05 14.04
C VAL A 125 -2.95 23.89 14.60
N ASP A 126 -3.82 24.85 14.27
CA ASP A 126 -5.23 24.80 14.60
C ASP A 126 -5.82 23.41 14.28
N GLU A 127 -6.43 22.79 15.29
CA GLU A 127 -6.95 21.42 15.22
C GLU A 127 -7.95 21.26 14.06
N SER A 128 -8.66 22.34 13.71
CA SER A 128 -9.62 22.34 12.61
C SER A 128 -8.97 22.18 11.23
N THR A 129 -7.80 22.81 11.01
CA THR A 129 -7.11 22.78 9.70
C THR A 129 -6.30 21.48 9.54
N ARG A 130 -5.90 20.88 10.66
CA ARG A 130 -5.06 19.68 10.72
C ARG A 130 -5.70 18.45 10.05
N TRP A 131 -7.03 18.39 10.03
CA TRP A 131 -7.79 17.23 9.55
C TRP A 131 -8.38 17.41 8.15
N ASN A 132 -8.14 18.56 7.52
CA ASN A 132 -8.66 18.86 6.19
C ASN A 132 -7.75 18.30 5.10
N TRP A 133 -8.37 17.53 4.20
CA TRP A 133 -7.68 16.88 3.09
C TRP A 133 -8.30 17.30 1.76
N GLU A 134 -7.45 17.67 0.81
CA GLU A 134 -7.79 17.77 -0.60
C GLU A 134 -7.62 16.38 -1.24
N VAL A 135 -8.69 15.86 -1.82
CA VAL A 135 -8.70 14.53 -2.47
C VAL A 135 -8.40 14.70 -3.95
N LEU A 136 -7.17 14.38 -4.35
CA LEU A 136 -6.74 14.50 -5.74
C LEU A 136 -6.88 13.16 -6.47
N PRO A 137 -7.70 13.07 -7.54
CA PRO A 137 -7.79 11.84 -8.33
C PRO A 137 -6.47 11.54 -9.02
N VAL A 138 -6.12 10.26 -9.09
CA VAL A 138 -5.00 9.74 -9.89
C VAL A 138 -5.60 9.01 -11.07
N GLY A 139 -5.50 9.63 -12.24
CA GLY A 139 -5.96 9.01 -13.49
C GLY A 139 -5.24 7.69 -13.78
N PRO A 140 -5.84 6.81 -14.59
CA PRO A 140 -5.17 5.61 -15.07
C PRO A 140 -3.88 6.02 -15.77
N ARG A 141 -2.76 5.42 -15.37
CA ARG A 141 -1.48 5.64 -16.06
C ARG A 141 -1.59 4.97 -17.44
N PRO A 142 -1.28 5.66 -18.55
CA PRO A 142 -1.37 5.08 -19.90
C PRO A 142 -0.49 3.85 -20.09
N GLU A 143 0.60 3.77 -19.33
CA GLU A 143 1.57 2.68 -19.39
C GLU A 143 1.76 2.02 -18.03
N PRO A 144 1.86 0.68 -17.96
CA PRO A 144 2.27 -0.01 -16.74
C PRO A 144 3.59 0.59 -16.24
N PRO A 145 3.72 0.87 -14.92
CA PRO A 145 5.00 1.33 -14.38
C PRO A 145 6.08 0.30 -14.72
N LEU A 146 7.11 0.74 -15.46
CA LEU A 146 8.32 -0.05 -15.63
C LEU A 146 8.84 -0.43 -14.25
N PHE A 147 9.17 -1.71 -14.06
CA PHE A 147 9.78 -2.17 -12.82
C PHE A 147 10.99 -1.28 -12.52
N PRO A 148 11.21 -0.90 -11.24
CA PRO A 148 12.40 -0.13 -10.90
C PRO A 148 13.61 -0.87 -11.48
N PRO A 149 14.51 -0.18 -12.21
CA PRO A 149 15.70 -0.83 -12.71
C PRO A 149 16.41 -1.48 -11.52
N PRO A 150 17.01 -2.68 -11.69
CA PRO A 150 17.76 -3.29 -10.62
C PRO A 150 18.72 -2.23 -10.09
N ARG A 151 18.61 -1.90 -8.79
CA ARG A 151 19.58 -1.02 -8.15
C ARG A 151 20.93 -1.60 -8.53
N ALA A 152 21.75 -0.82 -9.25
CA ALA A 152 23.06 -1.27 -9.65
C ALA A 152 23.72 -1.80 -8.39
N VAL A 153 23.93 -3.11 -8.32
CA VAL A 153 24.89 -3.68 -7.41
C VAL A 153 26.15 -2.98 -7.84
N SER A 154 26.60 -2.00 -7.04
CA SER A 154 27.87 -1.32 -7.28
C SER A 154 28.84 -2.42 -7.67
N SER A 155 29.48 -2.26 -8.84
CA SER A 155 30.49 -3.14 -9.41
C SER A 155 31.76 -3.10 -8.56
N SER A 156 31.58 -3.29 -7.26
CA SER A 156 32.61 -3.52 -6.28
C SER A 156 32.91 -5.02 -6.29
N PRO A 157 34.18 -5.41 -6.05
CA PRO A 157 34.57 -6.82 -5.97
C PRO A 157 33.68 -7.57 -4.97
N PRO A 158 33.57 -8.92 -5.10
CA PRO A 158 32.70 -9.72 -4.25
C PRO A 158 32.92 -9.32 -2.79
N PRO A 159 31.85 -8.98 -2.06
CA PRO A 159 32.01 -8.50 -0.70
C PRO A 159 32.71 -9.57 0.12
N SER A 160 33.65 -9.12 0.95
CA SER A 160 34.18 -9.91 2.05
C SER A 160 33.03 -10.60 2.81
N PRO A 161 33.25 -11.79 3.39
CA PRO A 161 32.22 -12.54 4.14
C PRO A 161 31.61 -11.79 5.33
N TRP A 162 32.05 -10.55 5.60
CA TRP A 162 31.59 -9.68 6.68
C TRP A 162 30.69 -8.53 6.19
N LYS A 163 30.38 -8.44 4.89
CA LYS A 163 29.47 -7.41 4.33
C LYS A 163 28.03 -7.92 4.11
N LEU A 164 27.55 -8.80 4.99
CA LEU A 164 26.15 -9.26 5.01
C LEU A 164 25.16 -8.12 5.32
N GLU A 165 25.66 -6.95 5.73
CA GLU A 165 24.86 -5.74 6.01
C GLU A 165 24.28 -5.05 4.76
N SER A 166 24.74 -5.39 3.55
CA SER A 166 24.18 -4.86 2.28
C SER A 166 22.98 -5.67 1.76
N CYS A 167 22.76 -6.85 2.35
CA CYS A 167 21.64 -7.72 2.10
C CYS A 167 20.50 -7.26 3.01
N GLY A 168 19.54 -6.49 2.48
CA GLY A 168 18.41 -5.96 3.27
C GLY A 168 17.65 -7.05 4.06
N PRO A 169 16.68 -6.68 4.90
CA PRO A 169 16.12 -7.56 5.92
C PRO A 169 15.66 -8.91 5.38
N TRP A 170 16.06 -9.98 6.06
CA TRP A 170 15.55 -11.33 5.81
C TRP A 170 14.08 -11.39 6.17
N ARG A 171 13.27 -11.95 5.27
CA ARG A 171 11.83 -12.14 5.49
C ARG A 171 11.34 -13.45 4.91
N ARG A 172 10.21 -13.91 5.45
CA ARG A 172 9.48 -15.05 4.91
C ARG A 172 8.57 -14.58 3.77
N ILE A 173 8.78 -15.10 2.57
CA ILE A 173 7.83 -14.96 1.46
C ILE A 173 6.91 -16.16 1.49
N VAL A 174 5.62 -15.90 1.60
CA VAL A 174 4.56 -16.89 1.51
C VAL A 174 3.86 -16.67 0.19
N PHE A 175 3.85 -17.66 -0.70
CA PHE A 175 3.31 -17.47 -2.04
C PHE A 175 2.40 -18.61 -2.50
N ARG A 176 1.52 -18.28 -3.44
CA ARG A 176 0.68 -19.22 -4.17
C ARG A 176 0.44 -18.72 -5.59
N ARG A 177 0.16 -19.63 -6.52
CA ARG A 177 -0.33 -19.26 -7.86
C ARG A 177 -1.81 -18.88 -7.76
N GLY A 178 -2.20 -17.83 -8.48
CA GLY A 178 -3.58 -17.33 -8.49
C GLY A 178 -4.47 -17.98 -9.56
N ASN A 179 -3.89 -18.51 -10.62
CA ASN A 179 -4.63 -19.12 -11.72
C ASN A 179 -4.85 -20.61 -11.47
N GLY A 180 -6.09 -21.00 -11.21
CA GLY A 180 -6.56 -22.39 -11.19
C GLY A 180 -6.42 -23.13 -9.85
N GLY A 181 -7.54 -23.68 -9.37
CA GLY A 181 -7.62 -24.73 -8.34
C GLY A 181 -7.10 -24.40 -6.93
N TYR A 182 -7.36 -25.31 -5.98
CA TYR A 182 -6.75 -25.27 -4.65
C TYR A 182 -5.23 -25.49 -4.79
N GLN A 183 -4.45 -24.43 -4.66
CA GLN A 183 -3.00 -24.50 -4.73
C GLN A 183 -2.38 -24.41 -3.34
N ARG A 184 -1.42 -25.30 -3.07
CA ARG A 184 -0.71 -25.38 -1.79
C ARG A 184 0.09 -24.09 -1.56
N LEU A 185 -0.12 -23.48 -0.40
CA LEU A 185 0.67 -22.36 0.07
C LEU A 185 2.13 -22.81 0.24
N ARG A 186 3.07 -22.14 -0.44
CA ARG A 186 4.51 -22.39 -0.33
C ARG A 186 5.18 -21.23 0.40
N ALA A 187 6.33 -21.45 1.00
CA ALA A 187 7.10 -20.39 1.62
C ALA A 187 8.60 -20.63 1.52
N PHE A 188 9.36 -19.53 1.46
CA PHE A 188 10.82 -19.54 1.50
C PHE A 188 11.35 -18.26 2.15
N SER A 189 12.61 -18.27 2.57
CA SER A 189 13.30 -17.10 3.10
C SER A 189 13.89 -16.29 1.95
N PHE A 190 13.66 -14.98 1.96
CA PHE A 190 14.16 -14.04 0.95
C PHE A 190 14.91 -12.91 1.63
N CYS A 191 16.01 -12.49 1.01
CA CYS A 191 16.86 -11.43 1.51
C CYS A 191 16.76 -10.21 0.60
N GLY A 192 16.65 -9.01 1.19
CA GLY A 192 16.49 -7.77 0.46
C GLY A 192 15.03 -7.38 0.17
N GLY A 193 14.87 -6.38 -0.71
CA GLY A 193 13.57 -5.82 -1.08
C GLY A 193 13.29 -5.80 -2.58
N SER A 194 14.23 -6.23 -3.43
CA SER A 194 14.07 -6.09 -4.88
C SER A 194 12.93 -6.96 -5.42
N VAL A 195 11.87 -6.33 -5.94
CA VAL A 195 10.77 -7.06 -6.57
C VAL A 195 11.22 -7.69 -7.88
N PHE A 196 12.16 -7.08 -8.60
CA PHE A 196 12.79 -7.68 -9.77
C PHE A 196 13.47 -9.02 -9.44
N PHE A 197 14.31 -9.05 -8.41
CA PHE A 197 14.98 -10.29 -8.00
C PHE A 197 13.98 -11.33 -7.48
N LEU A 198 12.97 -10.89 -6.72
CA LEU A 198 11.89 -11.76 -6.25
C LEU A 198 11.09 -12.38 -7.41
N ARG A 199 10.82 -11.61 -8.47
CA ARG A 199 10.14 -12.09 -9.68
C ARG A 199 10.95 -13.20 -10.36
N ASN A 200 12.26 -13.02 -10.49
CA ASN A 200 13.15 -14.05 -11.04
C ASN A 200 13.15 -15.33 -10.19
N VAL A 201 13.27 -15.20 -8.86
CA VAL A 201 13.23 -16.37 -7.95
C VAL A 201 11.89 -17.11 -8.07
N LEU A 202 10.77 -16.38 -8.09
CA LEU A 202 9.45 -16.99 -8.20
C LEU A 202 9.19 -17.63 -9.57
N ALA A 203 9.68 -17.03 -10.65
CA ALA A 203 9.62 -17.61 -11.99
C ALA A 203 10.35 -18.96 -12.04
N CYS A 204 11.58 -19.03 -11.53
CA CYS A 204 12.35 -20.27 -11.42
C CYS A 204 11.66 -21.32 -10.54
N LEU A 205 11.11 -20.93 -9.38
CA LEU A 205 10.42 -21.85 -8.47
C LEU A 205 9.10 -22.41 -9.00
N LEU A 206 8.53 -21.74 -10.01
CA LEU A 206 7.26 -22.09 -10.64
C LEU A 206 7.43 -22.67 -12.06
N ASP A 207 8.65 -22.73 -12.58
CA ASP A 207 8.96 -23.11 -13.96
C ASP A 207 8.15 -22.28 -14.99
N GLU A 208 8.14 -20.96 -14.78
CA GLU A 208 7.41 -20.00 -15.63
C GLU A 208 8.38 -18.97 -16.21
N ASP A 209 7.98 -18.37 -17.33
CA ASP A 209 8.70 -17.23 -17.88
C ASP A 209 8.55 -16.01 -16.96
N VAL A 210 9.65 -15.33 -16.66
CA VAL A 210 9.68 -14.14 -15.78
C VAL A 210 8.69 -13.10 -16.30
N ASP A 211 8.63 -12.92 -17.61
CA ASP A 211 7.76 -11.91 -18.22
C ASP A 211 6.29 -12.32 -18.22
N SER A 212 5.98 -13.61 -18.10
CA SER A 212 4.61 -14.13 -18.04
C SER A 212 3.93 -14.00 -16.68
N ILE A 213 4.68 -13.65 -15.62
CA ILE A 213 4.17 -13.59 -14.26
C ILE A 213 4.02 -12.16 -13.74
N THR A 214 2.92 -11.91 -13.03
CA THR A 214 2.69 -10.68 -12.25
C THR A 214 2.64 -11.05 -10.77
N LEU A 215 3.44 -10.36 -9.97
CA LEU A 215 3.42 -10.53 -8.52
C LEU A 215 2.40 -9.58 -7.92
N CYS A 216 1.47 -10.11 -7.12
CA CYS A 216 0.53 -9.29 -6.35
C CYS A 216 0.71 -9.55 -4.87
N VAL A 217 0.85 -8.50 -4.07
CA VAL A 217 0.82 -8.62 -2.60
C VAL A 217 -0.63 -8.72 -2.12
N LYS A 218 -0.86 -9.57 -1.11
CA LYS A 218 -2.11 -9.66 -0.37
C LYS A 218 -1.87 -9.35 1.11
N ALA A 219 -2.09 -8.10 1.51
CA ALA A 219 -1.81 -7.63 2.87
C ALA A 219 -2.89 -8.04 3.90
N GLY A 220 -3.12 -9.33 4.07
CA GLY A 220 -4.14 -9.90 4.97
C GLY A 220 -5.24 -10.67 4.24
N SER A 221 -6.00 -11.49 4.96
CA SER A 221 -7.02 -12.38 4.39
C SER A 221 -8.12 -11.65 3.62
N GLN A 222 -8.52 -10.46 4.11
CA GLN A 222 -9.57 -9.63 3.52
C GLN A 222 -9.02 -8.53 2.61
N ALA A 223 -7.69 -8.41 2.51
CA ALA A 223 -7.05 -7.42 1.66
C ALA A 223 -7.26 -7.70 0.16
N ARG A 224 -7.37 -6.62 -0.61
CA ARG A 224 -7.34 -6.66 -2.07
C ARG A 224 -5.94 -7.06 -2.56
N LEU A 225 -5.89 -7.69 -3.73
CA LEU A 225 -4.64 -7.95 -4.43
C LEU A 225 -4.11 -6.64 -5.01
N THR A 226 -2.84 -6.35 -4.73
CA THR A 226 -2.15 -5.17 -5.25
C THR A 226 -0.93 -5.60 -6.05
N PRO A 227 -0.84 -5.26 -7.34
CA PRO A 227 0.36 -5.52 -8.13
C PRO A 227 1.61 -4.90 -7.49
N LEU A 228 2.67 -5.69 -7.34
CA LEU A 228 3.95 -5.22 -6.85
C LEU A 228 4.70 -4.52 -7.98
N VAL A 229 4.69 -3.20 -7.95
CA VAL A 229 5.37 -2.33 -8.92
C VAL A 229 6.49 -1.50 -8.27
N SER A 230 6.63 -1.60 -6.95
CA SER A 230 7.71 -1.05 -6.14
C SER A 230 8.37 -2.14 -5.31
N ASP A 231 9.63 -1.93 -4.92
CA ASP A 231 10.36 -2.82 -4.03
C ASP A 231 9.62 -3.05 -2.70
N LEU A 232 9.86 -4.20 -2.07
CA LEU A 232 9.24 -4.57 -0.80
C LEU A 232 9.66 -3.61 0.33
N PRO A 233 8.78 -3.39 1.34
CA PRO A 233 9.10 -2.55 2.48
C PRO A 233 10.36 -3.00 3.22
N TYR A 234 11.14 -2.09 3.79
CA TYR A 234 12.34 -2.40 4.58
C TYR A 234 11.97 -2.88 6.00
N ASN A 235 11.45 -4.10 6.09
CA ASN A 235 11.13 -4.78 7.34
C ASN A 235 11.31 -6.31 7.19
N CYS A 236 11.27 -7.02 8.32
CA CYS A 236 11.39 -8.49 8.35
C CYS A 236 10.02 -9.20 8.34
N LEU A 237 8.93 -8.47 8.10
CA LEU A 237 7.58 -9.03 8.22
C LEU A 237 7.29 -10.01 7.07
N PRO A 238 6.55 -11.09 7.34
CA PRO A 238 6.13 -12.01 6.28
C PRO A 238 5.29 -11.29 5.21
N VAL A 239 5.56 -11.60 3.95
CA VAL A 239 4.82 -11.05 2.81
C VAL A 239 4.08 -12.17 2.10
N HIS A 240 2.78 -11.98 1.89
CA HIS A 240 1.94 -12.91 1.14
C HIS A 240 1.84 -12.45 -0.31
N ILE A 241 2.27 -13.30 -1.24
CA ILE A 241 2.30 -13.02 -2.68
C ILE A 241 1.40 -14.00 -3.43
N VAL A 242 0.58 -13.46 -4.30
CA VAL A 242 -0.17 -14.23 -5.30
C VAL A 242 0.50 -14.00 -6.64
N VAL A 243 0.92 -15.08 -7.29
CA VAL A 243 1.55 -15.05 -8.61
C VAL A 243 0.47 -15.29 -9.66
N LEU A 244 0.20 -14.29 -10.48
CA LEU A 244 -0.73 -14.37 -11.61
C LEU A 244 0.05 -14.65 -12.88
N ASN A 245 -0.40 -15.57 -13.71
CA ASN A 245 0.21 -15.85 -15.01
C ASN A 245 -0.71 -15.31 -16.12
N HIS A 246 -0.21 -14.53 -17.07
CA HIS A 246 -1.04 -14.03 -18.16
C HIS A 246 -0.84 -14.78 -19.49
N ARG A 247 0.04 -15.80 -19.55
CA ARG A 247 0.13 -16.68 -20.72
C ARG A 247 -1.06 -17.63 -20.87
N THR A 248 -1.85 -17.86 -19.81
CA THR A 248 -2.95 -18.84 -19.80
C THR A 248 -4.35 -18.25 -19.88
N ALA A 249 -4.53 -16.94 -20.05
CA ALA A 249 -5.87 -16.37 -20.22
C ALA A 249 -5.87 -15.28 -21.28
N GLY A 250 -6.45 -15.59 -22.45
CA GLY A 250 -7.01 -14.60 -23.36
C GLY A 250 -8.24 -13.90 -22.77
N GLU A 251 -8.14 -13.45 -21.52
CA GLU A 251 -9.11 -12.58 -20.89
C GLU A 251 -8.36 -11.38 -20.33
N SER A 252 -8.58 -10.27 -21.02
CA SER A 252 -8.13 -8.92 -20.69
C SER A 252 -8.32 -8.62 -19.20
N LEU A 253 -7.23 -8.65 -18.43
CA LEU A 253 -7.17 -8.04 -17.10
C LEU A 253 -7.14 -6.53 -17.27
N ALA A 254 -8.32 -5.91 -17.33
CA ALA A 254 -8.47 -4.48 -17.11
C ALA A 254 -8.13 -4.20 -15.63
N LEU A 255 -6.91 -3.70 -15.39
CA LEU A 255 -6.45 -3.14 -14.13
C LEU A 255 -6.91 -1.69 -13.96
#